data_AF-A0A3N5UGQ8-F1
#
_entry.id   AF-A0A3N5UGQ8-F1
#
_cell.length_a   1.000
_cell.length_b   1.000
_cell.length_c   1.000
_cell.angle_alpha   90.00
_cell.angle_beta   90.00
_cell.angle_gamma   90.00
#
_symmetry.space_group_name_H-M   'P 1'
#
loop_
_entity.id
_entity.type
_entity.pdbx_description
1 polymer ?
#
loop_
_entity_poly.entity_id
_entity_poly.type
_entity_poly.pdbx_seq_one_letter_code
_entity_poly.pdbx_strand_id
1 'polypeptide(L)' 'MQRSSKALLLVLVLLAVFISACSFFNSFQSEGTLALPGLKAPVTIHRDEKGMAYIYAQDMHDAVMAQGFVTAQDR' A
#
# COMPACT_ATOMS: atom_id res chain seq x y z
N MET A 1 3.72 38.68 23.57
CA MET A 1 3.78 38.31 22.13
C MET A 1 4.67 37.10 21.83
N GLN A 2 5.92 37.00 22.31
CA GLN A 2 6.85 35.91 21.92
C GLN A 2 6.46 34.47 22.35
N ARG A 3 5.76 34.29 23.49
CA ARG A 3 5.35 32.94 23.97
C ARG A 3 4.29 32.30 23.08
N SER A 4 3.31 33.07 22.61
CA SER A 4 2.21 32.60 21.77
C SER A 4 2.68 32.18 20.38
N SER A 5 3.67 32.88 19.81
CA SER A 5 4.26 32.51 18.51
C SER A 5 5.03 31.19 18.56
N LYS A 6 5.75 30.91 19.65
CA LYS A 6 6.45 29.63 19.85
C LYS A 6 5.48 28.47 20.02
N ALA A 7 4.38 28.67 20.76
CA ALA A 7 3.33 27.67 20.90
C ALA A 7 2.65 27.36 19.55
N LEU A 8 2.37 28.38 18.73
CA LEU A 8 1.81 28.21 17.40
C LEU A 8 2.74 27.39 16.47
N LEU A 9 4.03 27.71 16.48
CA LEU A 9 5.04 26.96 15.73
C LEU A 9 5.10 25.49 16.17
N LEU A 10 5.05 25.23 17.48
CA LEU A 10 5.10 23.88 18.03
C LEU A 10 3.87 23.06 17.59
N VAL A 11 2.68 23.67 17.61
CA VAL A 11 1.44 23.03 17.11
C VAL A 11 1.55 22.70 15.61
N LEU A 12 2.05 23.62 14.79
CA LEU A 12 2.22 23.37 13.35
C LEU A 12 3.20 22.23 13.06
N VAL A 13 4.32 22.16 13.80
CA VAL A 13 5.28 21.07 13.67
C VAL A 13 4.66 19.74 14.07
N LEU A 14 3.93 19.69 15.19
CA LEU A 14 3.23 18.47 15.62
C LEU A 14 2.18 18.03 14.59
N LEU A 15 1.45 18.97 14.00
CA LEU A 15 0.47 18.68 12.97
C LEU A 15 1.12 18.12 11.69
N ALA A 16 2.24 18.70 11.28
CA ALA A 16 3.00 18.24 10.12
C ALA A 16 3.56 16.82 10.34
N VAL A 17 4.12 16.54 11.52
CA VAL A 17 4.59 15.21 11.90
C VAL A 17 3.43 14.22 11.95
N PHE A 18 2.28 14.62 12.49
CA PHE A 18 1.09 13.77 12.56
C PHE A 18 0.58 13.39 11.15
N ILE A 19 0.45 14.36 10.25
CA ILE A 19 0.03 14.11 8.85
C ILE A 19 1.02 13.19 8.14
N SER A 20 2.33 13.42 8.32
CA SER A 20 3.37 12.60 7.70
C SER A 20 3.40 11.16 8.26
N ALA A 21 3.15 11.00 9.57
CA ALA A 21 3.05 9.70 10.21
C ALA A 21 1.84 8.89 9.70
N CYS A 22 0.71 9.52 9.39
CA CYS A 22 -0.45 8.83 8.82
C CYS A 22 -0.12 8.09 7.52
N SER A 23 0.76 8.63 6.67
CA SER A 23 1.21 7.95 5.44
C SER A 23 2.05 6.71 5.71
N PHE A 24 2.80 6.69 6.81
CA PHE A 24 3.65 5.55 7.17
C PHE A 24 2.85 4.32 7.59
N PHE A 25 1.65 4.51 8.15
CA PHE A 25 0.77 3.40 8.53
C PHE A 25 0.05 2.74 7.35
N ASN A 26 0.18 3.28 6.13
CA ASN A 26 -0.46 2.74 4.93
C ASN A 26 0.45 1.77 4.15
N SER A 27 1.05 0.80 4.86
CA SER A 27 1.91 -0.23 4.24
C SER A 27 1.14 -1.55 4.07
N PHE A 28 1.38 -2.27 2.98
CA PHE A 28 0.88 -3.63 2.75
C PHE A 28 2.04 -4.60 2.53
N GLN A 29 1.78 -5.89 2.66
CA GLN A 29 2.76 -6.93 2.33
C GLN A 29 2.89 -7.06 0.81
N SER A 30 4.05 -6.66 0.28
CA SER A 30 4.37 -6.70 -1.16
C SER A 30 5.16 -7.94 -1.58
N GLU A 31 5.71 -8.70 -0.63
CA GLU A 31 6.61 -9.82 -0.89
C GLU A 31 6.20 -11.12 -0.18
N GLY A 32 6.71 -12.23 -0.68
CA GLY A 32 6.46 -13.57 -0.13
C GLY A 32 5.18 -14.19 -0.67
N THR A 33 4.55 -15.04 0.14
CA THR A 33 3.37 -15.80 -0.23
C THR A 33 2.22 -15.48 0.71
N LEU A 34 1.04 -15.23 0.15
CA LEU A 34 -0.19 -14.96 0.87
C LEU A 34 -1.29 -15.90 0.40
N ALA A 35 -2.11 -16.40 1.32
CA ALA A 35 -3.31 -17.14 0.98
C ALA A 35 -4.44 -16.16 0.67
N LEU A 36 -4.94 -16.20 -0.58
CA LEU A 36 -6.09 -15.41 -1.02
C LEU A 36 -7.32 -16.32 -1.17
N PRO A 37 -8.35 -16.19 -0.33
CA PRO A 37 -9.58 -16.96 -0.47
C PRO A 37 -10.23 -16.73 -1.85
N GLY A 38 -10.63 -17.81 -2.51
CA GLY A 38 -11.29 -17.76 -3.83
C GLY A 38 -10.38 -18.05 -5.03
N LEU A 39 -9.06 -18.10 -4.83
CA LEU A 39 -8.14 -18.66 -5.83
C LEU A 39 -8.33 -20.18 -5.93
N LYS A 40 -8.35 -20.69 -7.16
CA LYS A 40 -8.45 -22.13 -7.45
C LYS A 40 -7.07 -22.76 -7.64
N ALA A 41 -6.12 -21.98 -8.14
CA ALA A 41 -4.74 -22.37 -8.35
C ALA A 41 -3.77 -21.26 -7.88
N PRO A 42 -2.48 -21.59 -7.67
CA PRO A 42 -1.47 -20.59 -7.34
C PRO A 42 -1.33 -19.54 -8.44
N VAL A 43 -1.20 -18.27 -8.04
CA VAL A 43 -0.90 -17.13 -8.93
C VAL A 43 0.44 -16.54 -8.51
N THR A 44 1.29 -16.26 -9.49
CA THR A 44 2.57 -15.56 -9.27
C THR A 44 2.46 -14.13 -9.75
N ILE A 45 2.87 -13.18 -8.92
CA ILE A 45 2.87 -11.75 -9.24
C ILE A 45 4.32 -11.27 -9.19
N HIS A 46 4.79 -10.70 -10.30
CA HIS A 46 6.10 -10.05 -10.38
C HIS A 46 5.90 -8.55 -10.58
N ARG A 47 6.59 -7.74 -9.80
CA ARG A 47 6.62 -6.29 -10.01
C ARG A 47 7.97 -5.88 -10.61
N ASP A 48 7.93 -5.00 -11.61
CA ASP A 48 9.15 -4.42 -12.17
C ASP A 48 9.69 -3.27 -11.30
N GLU A 49 10.78 -2.65 -11.76
CA GLU A 49 11.42 -1.52 -11.08
C GLU A 49 10.51 -0.29 -10.91
N LYS A 50 9.44 -0.19 -11.70
CA LYS A 50 8.45 0.90 -11.64
C LYS A 50 7.19 0.49 -10.86
N GLY A 51 7.18 -0.72 -10.29
CA GLY A 51 6.06 -1.26 -9.52
C GLY A 51 4.94 -1.86 -10.37
N MET A 52 5.09 -1.95 -11.70
CA MET A 52 4.06 -2.53 -12.57
C MET A 52 3.96 -4.04 -12.35
N ALA A 53 2.76 -4.54 -12.10
CA ALA A 53 2.52 -5.94 -11.80
C ALA A 53 2.26 -6.78 -13.07
N TYR A 54 2.99 -7.89 -13.17
CA TYR A 54 2.81 -8.95 -14.15
C TYR A 54 2.22 -10.16 -13.45
N ILE A 55 1.05 -10.62 -13.92
CA ILE A 55 0.25 -11.66 -13.29
C ILE A 55 0.33 -12.94 -14.11
N TYR A 56 0.79 -14.02 -13.49
CA TYR A 56 0.89 -15.36 -14.07
C TYR A 56 -0.08 -16.30 -13.36
N ALA A 57 -1.15 -16.70 -14.06
CA ALA A 57 -2.19 -17.57 -13.55
C ALA A 57 -2.49 -18.71 -14.55
N GLN A 58 -3.06 -19.80 -14.05
CA GLN A 58 -3.41 -20.96 -14.87
C GLN A 58 -4.73 -20.77 -15.63
N ASP A 59 -5.61 -19.91 -15.14
CA ASP A 59 -6.88 -19.59 -15.79
C ASP A 59 -7.24 -18.11 -15.64
N MET A 60 -8.29 -17.70 -16.37
CA MET A 60 -8.75 -16.31 -16.40
C MET A 60 -9.45 -15.89 -15.10
N HIS A 61 -10.09 -16.82 -14.39
CA HIS A 61 -10.77 -16.52 -13.12
C HIS A 61 -9.75 -16.05 -12.08
N ASP A 62 -8.67 -16.81 -11.91
CA ASP A 62 -7.60 -16.48 -10.97
C ASP A 62 -6.81 -15.24 -11.42
N ALA A 63 -6.61 -15.04 -12.73
CA ALA A 63 -5.96 -13.85 -13.27
C ALA A 63 -6.72 -12.55 -12.91
N VAL A 64 -8.04 -12.53 -13.13
CA VAL A 64 -8.88 -11.37 -12.82
C VAL A 64 -9.00 -11.15 -11.31
N MET A 65 -9.09 -12.22 -10.53
CA MET A 65 -9.09 -12.14 -9.06
C MET A 65 -7.79 -11.50 -8.55
N ALA A 66 -6.64 -11.98 -9.03
CA ALA A 66 -5.34 -11.41 -8.68
C ALA A 66 -5.17 -9.97 -9.18
N GLN A 67 -5.72 -9.63 -10.34
CA GLN A 67 -5.71 -8.24 -10.84
C GLN A 67 -6.43 -7.30 -9.88
N GLY A 68 -7.62 -7.69 -9.40
CA GLY A 68 -8.35 -6.91 -8.40
C GLY A 68 -7.57 -6.74 -7.10
N PHE A 69 -6.94 -7.82 -6.63
CA PHE A 69 -6.09 -7.81 -5.44
C PHE A 69 -4.90 -6.84 -5.58
N VAL A 70 -4.15 -6.92 -6.67
CA VAL A 70 -3.03 -6.01 -6.95
C VAL A 70 -3.50 -4.55 -7.08
N THR A 71 -4.63 -4.34 -7.76
CA THR A 71 -5.21 -2.99 -7.92
C THR A 71 -5.54 -2.37 -6.56
N ALA A 72 -6.03 -3.16 -5.61
CA ALA A 72 -6.32 -2.70 -4.25
C ALA A 72 -5.08 -2.48 -3.39
N GLN A 73 -3.94 -3.08 -3.73
CA GLN A 73 -2.66 -2.75 -3.09
C GLN A 73 -2.10 -1.41 -3.58
N ASP A 74 -2.30 -1.12 -4.86
CA ASP A 74 -1.72 0.07 -5.51
C ASP A 74 -2.49 1.37 -5.23
N ARG A 75 -3.71 1.28 -4.70
CA ARG A 75 -4.67 2.39 -4.58
C ARG A 75 -5.17 2.55 -3.15
#